data_AF-A0A965URI7-F1
#
_entry.id   AF-A0A965URI7-F1
#
_cell.length_a   1.000
_cell.length_b   1.000
_cell.length_c   1.000
_cell.angle_alpha   90.00
_cell.angle_beta   90.00
_cell.angle_gamma   90.00
#
_symmetry.space_group_name_H-M   'P 1'
#
loop_
_entity.id
_entity.type
_entity.pdbx_description
1 polymer ?
#
loop_
_entity_poly.entity_id
_entity_poly.type
_entity_poly.pdbx_seq_one_letter_code
_entity_poly.pdbx_strand_id
1 'polypeptide(L)'
;MLNNPNPIEVPAVAAKVYDRLHVYSLAAIQPTTDSGSITVELLPATADGELANGSLVQKMTAPLNPEIMQAVPELAAAFQAVLAAIPATQAYLAAQQEAASNE
;
A
#
# COMPACT_ATOMS: atom_id res chain seq x y z
N MET A 1 -12.57 -6.67 36.11
CA MET A 1 -13.08 -5.63 35.18
C MET A 1 -11.92 -5.25 34.26
N LEU A 2 -12.07 -5.44 32.95
CA LEU A 2 -11.03 -5.07 31.98
C LEU A 2 -11.12 -3.55 31.76
N ASN A 3 -10.02 -2.83 31.97
CA ASN A 3 -9.96 -1.39 31.72
C ASN A 3 -10.05 -1.15 30.21
N ASN A 4 -11.10 -0.49 29.74
CA ASN A 4 -11.21 -0.11 28.34
C ASN A 4 -10.31 1.12 28.10
N PRO A 5 -9.32 1.09 27.20
CA PRO A 5 -8.48 2.25 26.96
C PRO A 5 -9.31 3.38 26.32
N ASN A 6 -9.09 4.61 26.77
CA ASN A 6 -9.76 5.78 26.20
C ASN A 6 -9.48 5.88 24.69
N PRO A 7 -10.48 6.21 23.85
CA PRO A 7 -10.28 6.39 22.41
C PRO A 7 -9.20 7.45 22.12
N ILE A 8 -8.31 7.19 21.17
CA ILE A 8 -7.33 8.16 20.70
C ILE A 8 -8.06 9.14 19.77
N GLU A 9 -8.31 10.36 20.24
CA GLU A 9 -8.85 11.42 19.38
C GLU A 9 -7.73 12.08 18.57
N VAL A 10 -7.78 11.90 17.25
CA VAL A 10 -6.88 12.59 16.31
C VAL A 10 -7.67 13.75 15.70
N PRO A 11 -7.24 15.02 15.89
CA PRO A 11 -7.91 16.16 15.29
C PRO A 11 -7.81 16.06 13.76
N ALA A 12 -8.95 16.27 13.08
CA ALA A 12 -8.99 16.24 11.63
C ALA A 12 -8.14 17.39 11.06
N VAL A 13 -7.06 17.03 10.37
CA VAL A 13 -6.20 18.00 9.69
C VAL A 13 -6.96 18.54 8.48
N ALA A 14 -7.04 19.87 8.34
CA ALA A 14 -7.64 20.49 7.18
C ALA A 14 -6.84 20.11 5.92
N ALA A 15 -7.42 19.31 5.05
CA ALA A 15 -6.79 18.91 3.80
C ALA A 15 -7.17 19.88 2.68
N LYS A 16 -6.17 20.44 1.99
CA LYS A 16 -6.15 20.66 0.53
C LYS A 16 -4.91 21.43 0.06
N VAL A 17 -4.20 20.90 -0.96
CA VAL A 17 -4.06 21.44 -2.35
C VAL A 17 -3.53 20.28 -3.26
N TYR A 18 -3.80 20.30 -4.58
CA TYR A 18 -3.45 19.25 -5.56
C TYR A 18 -2.54 19.75 -6.70
N ASP A 19 -1.43 19.02 -6.91
CA ASP A 19 -0.51 19.08 -8.06
C ASP A 19 -0.03 17.65 -8.48
N ARG A 20 -0.81 16.58 -8.20
CA ARG A 20 -0.29 15.20 -7.99
C ARG A 20 -1.05 14.08 -8.73
N LEU A 21 -0.30 13.02 -9.10
CA LEU A 21 -0.82 11.71 -9.50
C LEU A 21 -1.36 10.95 -8.27
N HIS A 22 -2.51 10.29 -8.40
CA HIS A 22 -3.08 9.43 -7.36
C HIS A 22 -2.65 7.97 -7.56
N VAL A 23 -2.16 7.31 -6.51
CA VAL A 23 -1.95 5.86 -6.54
C VAL A 23 -3.31 5.19 -6.35
N TYR A 24 -3.77 4.46 -7.37
CA TYR A 24 -5.04 3.72 -7.32
C TYR A 24 -4.83 2.24 -7.00
N SER A 25 -3.72 1.66 -7.44
CA SER A 25 -3.36 0.27 -7.15
C SER A 25 -1.86 0.11 -6.94
N LEU A 26 -1.51 -0.70 -5.95
CA LEU A 26 -0.15 -1.17 -5.70
C LEU A 26 -0.19 -2.69 -5.65
N ALA A 27 0.50 -3.34 -6.57
CA ALA A 27 0.62 -4.79 -6.63
C ALA A 27 2.08 -5.19 -6.50
N ALA A 28 2.38 -6.02 -5.50
CA ALA A 28 3.68 -6.68 -5.38
C ALA A 28 3.55 -8.13 -5.86
N ILE A 29 4.43 -8.53 -6.78
CA ILE A 29 4.42 -9.88 -7.36
C ILE A 29 5.67 -10.61 -6.87
N GLN A 30 5.44 -11.74 -6.19
CA GLN A 30 6.48 -12.57 -5.57
C GLN A 30 7.52 -11.75 -4.78
N PRO A 31 7.08 -10.87 -3.85
CA PRO A 31 8.01 -10.07 -3.08
C PRO A 31 8.86 -10.98 -2.17
N THR A 32 10.18 -10.97 -2.37
CA THR A 32 11.17 -11.58 -1.47
C THR A 32 12.24 -10.56 -1.13
N THR A 33 13.15 -10.86 -0.19
CA THR A 33 14.29 -9.98 0.10
C THR A 33 15.16 -9.68 -1.12
N ASP A 34 15.19 -10.60 -2.10
CA ASP A 34 16.18 -10.60 -3.19
C ASP A 34 15.56 -10.55 -4.59
N SER A 35 14.23 -10.65 -4.71
CA SER A 35 13.53 -10.73 -5.99
C SER A 35 12.08 -10.25 -5.92
N GLY A 36 11.51 -9.95 -7.09
CA GLY A 36 10.09 -9.68 -7.27
C GLY A 36 9.85 -8.53 -8.24
N SER A 37 8.62 -8.04 -8.28
CA SER A 37 8.31 -6.75 -8.90
C SER A 37 7.25 -5.98 -8.13
N ILE A 38 7.31 -4.66 -8.23
CA ILE A 38 6.21 -3.77 -7.84
C ILE A 38 5.61 -3.18 -9.10
N THR A 39 4.29 -3.18 -9.14
CA THR A 39 3.50 -2.49 -10.13
C THR A 39 2.67 -1.42 -9.43
N VAL A 40 2.76 -0.19 -9.91
CA VAL A 40 2.00 0.97 -9.45
C VAL A 40 1.11 1.43 -10.59
N GLU A 41 -0.18 1.56 -10.32
CA GLU A 41 -1.13 2.18 -11.23
C GLU A 41 -1.49 3.57 -10.69
N LEU A 42 -1.13 4.58 -11.48
CA LEU A 42 -1.33 5.98 -11.17
C LEU A 42 -2.45 6.54 -12.04
N LEU A 43 -3.40 7.20 -11.41
CA LEU A 43 -4.44 7.94 -12.09
C LEU A 43 -4.16 9.43 -11.92
N PRO A 44 -3.94 10.20 -13.00
CA PRO A 44 -3.73 11.63 -12.87
C PRO A 44 -4.96 12.31 -12.28
N ALA A 45 -4.72 13.36 -11.50
CA ALA A 45 -5.77 14.30 -11.15
C ALA A 45 -6.13 15.14 -12.39
N THR A 46 -7.40 15.48 -12.56
CA THR A 46 -7.86 16.49 -13.53
C THR A 46 -7.47 17.90 -13.04
N ALA A 47 -7.62 18.91 -13.89
CA ALA A 47 -7.36 20.31 -13.52
C ALA A 47 -8.21 20.78 -12.31
N ASP A 48 -9.34 20.11 -12.06
CA ASP A 48 -10.25 20.39 -10.96
C ASP A 48 -9.93 19.56 -9.70
N GLY A 49 -8.88 18.72 -9.74
CA GLY A 49 -8.43 17.89 -8.62
C GLY A 49 -9.19 16.56 -8.45
N GLU A 50 -10.01 16.18 -9.44
CA GLU A 50 -10.75 14.91 -9.45
C GLU A 50 -9.94 13.78 -10.09
N LEU A 51 -10.30 12.52 -9.82
CA LEU A 51 -9.68 11.39 -10.52
C LEU A 51 -10.02 11.44 -12.02
N ALA A 52 -8.98 11.40 -12.86
CA ALA A 52 -9.15 11.34 -14.30
C ALA A 52 -9.85 10.03 -14.73
N ASN A 53 -10.31 9.99 -15.98
CA ASN A 53 -10.89 8.78 -16.55
C ASN A 53 -9.87 7.62 -16.51
N GLY A 54 -10.33 6.39 -16.26
CA GLY A 54 -9.53 5.17 -16.27
C GLY A 54 -8.73 4.94 -17.57
N SER A 55 -9.10 5.56 -18.69
CA SER A 55 -8.28 5.55 -19.91
C SER A 55 -6.93 6.27 -19.77
N LEU A 56 -6.76 7.08 -18.73
CA LEU A 56 -5.54 7.84 -18.43
C LEU A 56 -4.69 7.19 -17.33
N VAL A 57 -5.03 5.96 -16.91
CA VAL A 57 -4.22 5.18 -15.98
C VAL A 57 -2.82 5.00 -16.57
N GLN A 58 -1.82 5.38 -15.78
CA GLN A 58 -0.42 5.15 -16.06
C GLN A 58 0.05 3.97 -15.22
N LYS A 59 0.59 2.96 -15.88
CA LYS A 59 1.10 1.77 -15.23
C LYS A 59 2.62 1.79 -15.24
N MET A 60 3.21 1.68 -14.06
CA MET A 60 4.66 1.57 -13.90
C MET A 60 4.97 0.24 -13.22
N THR A 61 5.86 -0.53 -13.83
CA THR A 61 6.35 -1.77 -13.23
C THR A 61 7.86 -1.68 -13.10
N ALA A 62 8.35 -1.92 -11.90
CA ALA A 62 9.77 -1.94 -11.60
C ALA A 62 10.16 -3.32 -11.07
N PRO A 63 11.17 -3.98 -11.67
CA PRO A 63 11.76 -5.16 -11.08
C PRO A 63 12.49 -4.76 -9.79
N LEU A 64 12.44 -5.63 -8.79
CA LEU A 64 13.27 -5.45 -7.61
C LEU A 64 14.69 -5.89 -7.95
N ASN A 65 15.54 -4.90 -8.18
CA ASN A 65 16.97 -5.07 -8.19
C ASN A 65 17.61 -4.05 -7.22
N PRO A 66 18.81 -4.34 -6.69
CA PRO A 66 19.47 -3.46 -5.73
C PRO A 66 19.70 -2.03 -6.25
N GLU A 67 19.91 -1.87 -7.55
CA GLU A 67 20.19 -0.58 -8.19
C GLU A 67 18.97 0.36 -8.13
N ILE A 68 17.78 -0.13 -8.49
CA ILE A 68 16.53 0.64 -8.43
C ILE A 68 16.18 0.97 -6.97
N MET A 69 16.39 0.03 -6.05
CA MET A 69 16.09 0.26 -4.63
C MET A 69 17.03 1.30 -3.99
N GLN A 70 18.27 1.41 -4.47
CA GLN A 70 19.19 2.47 -4.06
C GLN A 70 18.85 3.83 -4.69
N ALA A 71 18.43 3.83 -5.96
CA ALA A 71 18.09 5.04 -6.69
C ALA A 71 16.73 5.64 -6.27
N VAL A 72 15.78 4.82 -5.81
CA VAL A 72 14.41 5.23 -5.45
C VAL A 72 14.06 4.70 -4.05
N PRO A 73 14.46 5.41 -2.97
CA PRO A 73 14.28 4.94 -1.59
C PRO A 73 12.81 4.78 -1.19
N GLU A 74 11.88 5.54 -1.78
CA GLU A 74 10.44 5.41 -1.55
C GLU A 74 9.90 4.07 -2.04
N LEU A 75 10.40 3.58 -3.18
CA LEU A 75 10.02 2.27 -3.71
C LEU A 75 10.57 1.16 -2.82
N ALA A 76 11.79 1.32 -2.30
CA ALA A 76 12.36 0.40 -1.32
C ALA A 76 11.53 0.35 -0.03
N ALA A 77 11.12 1.51 0.49
CA ALA A 77 10.26 1.58 1.68
C ALA A 77 8.89 0.92 1.45
N ALA A 78 8.25 1.18 0.30
CA ALA A 78 6.98 0.55 -0.06
C ALA A 78 7.12 -0.99 -0.14
N PHE A 79 8.23 -1.48 -0.70
CA PHE A 79 8.48 -2.91 -0.77
C PHE A 79 8.68 -3.56 0.60
N GLN A 80 9.49 -2.94 1.46
CA GLN A 80 9.73 -3.43 2.81
C GLN A 80 8.43 -3.45 3.64
N ALA A 81 7.56 -2.46 3.45
CA ALA A 81 6.24 -2.44 4.08
C ALA A 81 5.37 -3.63 3.62
N VAL A 82 5.39 -3.97 2.32
CA VAL A 82 4.68 -5.15 1.81
C VAL A 82 5.26 -6.44 2.40
N LEU A 83 6.59 -6.60 2.38
CA LEU A 83 7.24 -7.78 2.96
C LEU A 83 6.89 -7.96 4.45
N ALA A 84 6.92 -6.87 5.22
CA ALA A 84 6.60 -6.89 6.64
C ALA A 84 5.11 -7.21 6.90
N ALA A 85 4.21 -6.82 6.00
CA ALA A 85 2.79 -7.10 6.12
C ALA A 85 2.43 -8.58 5.88
N ILE A 86 3.23 -9.33 5.11
CA ILE A 86 2.92 -10.72 4.73
C ILE A 86 2.74 -11.63 5.95
N PRO A 87 3.70 -11.74 6.89
CA PRO A 87 3.54 -12.63 8.04
C PRO A 87 2.36 -12.23 8.93
N ALA A 88 2.14 -10.93 9.15
CA ALA A 88 1.01 -10.42 9.94
C ALA A 88 -0.34 -10.74 9.29
N THR A 89 -0.43 -10.62 7.96
CA THR A 89 -1.64 -10.94 7.19
C THR A 89 -1.91 -12.45 7.22
N GLN A 90 -0.88 -13.27 7.08
CA GLN A 90 -1.00 -14.73 7.18
C GLN A 90 -1.50 -15.15 8.57
N ALA A 91 -0.95 -14.59 9.65
CA ALA A 91 -1.38 -14.86 11.01
C ALA A 91 -2.85 -14.47 11.24
N TYR A 92 -3.26 -13.31 10.73
CA TYR A 92 -4.65 -12.87 10.79
C TYR A 92 -5.61 -13.84 10.06
N LEU A 93 -5.26 -14.25 8.84
CA LEU A 93 -6.08 -15.17 8.04
C LEU A 93 -6.19 -16.56 8.70
N ALA A 94 -5.10 -17.07 9.29
CA ALA A 94 -5.11 -18.32 10.04
C ALA A 94 -6.08 -18.25 11.24
N ALA A 95 -6.03 -17.16 12.02
CA ALA A 95 -6.94 -16.96 13.15
C ALA A 95 -8.42 -16.91 12.74
N GLN A 96 -8.73 -16.33 11.58
CA GLN A 96 -10.10 -16.30 11.03
C GLN A 96 -10.58 -17.70 10.61
N GLN A 97 -9.70 -18.51 10.03
CA GLN A 97 -10.05 -19.89 9.63
C GLN A 97 -10.27 -20.80 10.82
N GLU A 98 -9.49 -20.66 11.89
CA GLU A 98 -9.69 -21.39 13.15
C GLU A 98 -11.00 -21.01 13.83
N ALA A 99 -11.39 -19.74 13.80
CA ALA A 99 -12.67 -19.29 14.33
C ALA A 99 -13.86 -19.88 13.56
N ALA A 100 -13.79 -19.89 12.23
CA ALA A 100 -14.84 -20.44 11.37
C ALA A 100 -14.97 -21.97 11.40
N SER A 101 -13.93 -22.69 11.86
CA SER A 101 -13.92 -24.16 11.93
C SER A 101 -14.42 -24.72 13.27
N ASN A 102 -14.62 -23.85 14.26
CA ASN A 102 -15.10 -24.20 15.61
C ASN A 102 -16.58 -23.81 15.84
N GLU A 103 -17.26 -23.33 14.80
CA GLU A 103 -18.72 -23.19 14.71
C GLU A 103 -19.34 -24.40 13.99
#